data_AF-A0A3B9Q446-F1
#
_entry.id   AF-A0A3B9Q446-F1
#
_cell.length_a   1.000
_cell.length_b   1.000
_cell.length_c   1.000
_cell.angle_alpha   90.00
_cell.angle_beta   90.00
_cell.angle_gamma   90.00
#
_symmetry.space_group_name_H-M   'P 1'
#
loop_
_entity.id
_entity.type
_entity.pdbx_description
1 polymer ?
#
loop_
_entity_poly.entity_id
_entity_poly.type
_entity_poly.pdbx_seq_one_letter_code
_entity_poly.pdbx_strand_id
1 'polypeptide(L)'
;MSKKLIAVFTMLFLLVSCNFPISQQAEPTSLFNQPAQTLTALFASYPTQTPGESQQVLPSATTAPDSSTPVSPTLEETSTIQQMERSAQHVMAKYLSKKPVMDGDWGDWKQNTIAYPAYYIVYGLKDWDDDSDLEASFILGWDESFLYVGVKVKDEEYVQNASGELLFKGDSVELLIDTDLQGDFSSTSLNGDDFQLGFSPGKGTTSGKREAYLWFPAERQGSISDQVDVVSISTLGLYRVEIRIPWSVLQITPHEGMRLGFVFSVSDNDDATAIVQQSLVSNIASRKLTDPTTWGELILD
;
A
#
# COMPACT_ATOMS: atom_id res chain seq x y z
N MET A 1 -77.53 20.54 24.21
CA MET A 1 -76.57 19.73 23.40
C MET A 1 -75.18 20.33 23.63
N SER A 2 -74.48 19.91 24.68
CA SER A 2 -73.45 18.84 24.65
C SER A 2 -72.22 19.20 23.82
N LYS A 3 -71.09 19.42 24.53
CA LYS A 3 -69.69 19.12 24.15
C LYS A 3 -69.07 20.13 23.15
N LYS A 4 -67.84 20.63 23.28
CA LYS A 4 -66.66 20.21 24.05
C LYS A 4 -65.64 21.35 24.06
N LEU A 5 -65.03 21.57 25.22
CA LEU A 5 -63.66 22.07 25.40
C LEU A 5 -62.70 21.13 24.62
N ILE A 6 -61.67 21.65 23.96
CA ILE A 6 -60.32 21.05 23.89
C ILE A 6 -59.36 22.13 23.36
N ALA A 7 -58.42 22.50 24.22
CA ALA A 7 -57.21 23.24 23.89
C ALA A 7 -56.35 22.37 22.96
N VAL A 8 -55.92 22.93 21.83
CA VAL A 8 -54.90 22.30 20.99
C VAL A 8 -53.55 22.77 21.51
N PHE A 9 -52.90 21.84 22.21
CA PHE A 9 -51.53 21.91 22.68
C PHE A 9 -50.61 21.78 21.44
N THR A 10 -49.89 22.84 21.08
CA THR A 10 -48.87 22.77 20.04
C THR A 10 -47.62 22.11 20.63
N MET A 11 -47.52 20.79 20.51
CA MET A 11 -46.31 20.03 20.77
C MET A 11 -46.09 19.05 19.62
N LEU A 12 -45.16 19.38 18.74
CA LEU A 12 -44.57 18.44 17.78
C LEU A 12 -43.09 18.82 17.63
N PHE A 13 -42.27 18.27 18.54
CA PHE A 13 -41.30 17.20 18.26
C PHE A 13 -40.24 17.60 17.21
N LEU A 14 -39.16 18.19 17.73
CA LEU A 14 -37.82 18.14 17.13
C LEU A 14 -37.40 16.66 17.02
N LEU A 15 -37.48 16.07 15.83
CA LEU A 15 -36.78 14.83 15.53
C LEU A 15 -35.33 15.18 15.18
N VAL A 16 -34.50 15.15 16.22
CA VAL A 16 -33.06 14.96 16.09
C VAL A 16 -32.87 13.54 15.58
N SER A 17 -32.58 13.37 14.30
CA SER A 17 -32.11 12.09 13.77
C SER A 17 -30.67 11.88 14.24
N CYS A 18 -30.54 11.26 15.41
CA CYS A 18 -29.31 10.62 15.83
C CYS A 18 -28.99 9.49 14.85
N ASN A 19 -28.04 9.72 13.94
CA ASN A 19 -27.38 8.63 13.20
C ASN A 19 -26.41 7.93 14.17
N PHE A 20 -26.91 6.94 14.90
CA PHE A 20 -26.06 5.96 15.57
C PHE A 20 -25.62 4.89 14.54
N PRO A 21 -24.36 4.43 14.59
CA PRO A 21 -23.83 3.46 13.65
C PRO A 21 -24.46 2.09 13.93
N ILE A 22 -25.29 1.64 12.99
CA ILE A 22 -25.73 0.25 12.93
C ILE A 22 -24.54 -0.55 12.39
N SER A 23 -23.97 -1.37 13.27
CA SER A 23 -23.24 -2.61 13.01
C SER A 23 -22.96 -2.89 11.52
N GLN A 24 -21.79 -2.47 11.02
CA GLN A 24 -21.24 -3.05 9.80
C GLN A 24 -20.97 -4.52 10.08
N GLN A 25 -21.68 -5.40 9.38
CA GLN A 25 -21.38 -6.81 9.32
C GLN A 25 -19.96 -6.95 8.75
N ALA A 26 -19.10 -7.70 9.44
CA ALA A 26 -17.73 -7.92 8.96
C ALA A 26 -17.78 -8.53 7.55
N GLU A 27 -17.14 -7.87 6.60
CA GLU A 27 -16.99 -8.36 5.23
C GLU A 27 -16.14 -9.64 5.21
N PRO A 28 -16.41 -10.57 4.29
CA PRO A 28 -15.76 -11.88 4.27
C PRO A 28 -14.25 -11.76 4.05
N THR A 29 -13.51 -12.63 4.74
CA THR A 29 -12.07 -12.79 4.59
C THR A 29 -11.76 -13.39 3.22
N SER A 30 -10.84 -12.74 2.49
CA SER A 30 -10.26 -13.07 1.17
C SER A 30 -10.59 -14.45 0.56
N LEU A 31 -10.99 -14.44 -0.72
CA LEU A 31 -11.30 -15.62 -1.54
C LEU A 31 -10.06 -16.42 -2.02
N PHE A 32 -8.83 -15.96 -1.77
CA PHE A 32 -7.63 -16.56 -2.35
C PHE A 32 -6.80 -17.37 -1.34
N ASN A 33 -6.95 -18.70 -1.38
CA ASN A 33 -5.87 -19.60 -0.97
C ASN A 33 -4.94 -19.81 -2.19
N GLN A 34 -3.80 -19.09 -2.21
CA GLN A 34 -2.67 -19.14 -3.16
C GLN A 34 -2.67 -18.13 -4.34
N PRO A 35 -1.64 -17.25 -4.44
CA PRO A 35 -1.39 -16.42 -5.61
C PRO A 35 -0.31 -17.04 -6.50
N ALA A 36 -0.68 -17.73 -7.58
CA ALA A 36 0.34 -18.18 -8.54
C ALA A 36 -0.03 -18.04 -10.01
N GLN A 37 -1.24 -17.58 -10.35
CA GLN A 37 -1.68 -17.61 -11.76
C GLN A 37 -1.99 -16.26 -12.44
N THR A 38 -2.10 -15.12 -11.73
CA THR A 38 -2.43 -13.82 -12.37
C THR A 38 -1.26 -12.84 -12.52
N LEU A 39 -0.14 -13.05 -11.84
CA LEU A 39 0.99 -12.10 -11.83
C LEU A 39 1.77 -11.96 -13.16
N THR A 40 1.42 -12.72 -14.20
CA THR A 40 2.20 -12.69 -15.46
C THR A 40 2.18 -11.31 -16.12
N ALA A 41 1.05 -10.59 -16.11
CA ALA A 41 0.93 -9.26 -16.71
C ALA A 41 1.68 -8.18 -15.90
N LEU A 42 1.56 -8.21 -14.57
CA LEU A 42 2.20 -7.25 -13.67
C LEU A 42 3.74 -7.39 -13.66
N PHE A 43 4.24 -8.62 -13.82
CA PHE A 43 5.66 -8.93 -13.76
C PHE A 43 6.33 -9.04 -15.14
N ALA A 44 5.56 -9.09 -16.24
CA ALA A 44 6.10 -9.09 -17.60
C ALA A 44 6.92 -7.83 -17.87
N SER A 45 8.17 -8.03 -18.29
CA SER A 45 8.93 -7.04 -19.05
C SER A 45 8.54 -7.19 -20.52
N TYR A 46 8.02 -6.15 -21.16
CA TYR A 46 7.82 -6.18 -22.61
C TYR A 46 9.20 -6.08 -23.28
N PRO A 47 9.62 -7.09 -24.06
CA PRO A 47 10.94 -7.07 -24.67
C PRO A 47 10.96 -6.18 -25.92
N THR A 48 11.98 -5.35 -26.05
CA THR A 48 12.48 -4.90 -27.37
C THR A 48 13.17 -6.10 -28.02
N GLN A 49 12.67 -6.52 -29.20
CA GLN A 49 13.11 -7.75 -29.87
C GLN A 49 14.60 -7.75 -30.22
N THR A 50 15.32 -8.83 -29.89
CA THR A 50 16.48 -9.35 -30.64
C THR A 50 16.59 -10.86 -30.40
N PRO A 51 16.79 -11.72 -31.41
CA PRO A 51 16.63 -13.16 -31.26
C PRO A 51 17.92 -13.90 -30.84
N GLY A 52 17.77 -14.76 -29.81
CA GLY A 52 18.21 -16.16 -29.81
C GLY A 52 19.64 -16.49 -29.37
N GLU A 53 19.78 -17.31 -28.31
CA GLU A 53 20.32 -18.67 -28.42
C GLU A 53 20.02 -19.50 -27.16
N SER A 54 19.81 -20.80 -27.35
CA SER A 54 19.38 -21.79 -26.34
C SER A 54 20.50 -22.79 -26.05
N GLN A 55 20.67 -23.22 -24.80
CA GLN A 55 21.16 -24.56 -24.39
C GLN A 55 20.98 -24.72 -22.87
N GLN A 56 20.08 -25.59 -22.38
CA GLN A 56 20.15 -27.05 -22.17
C GLN A 56 20.86 -27.48 -20.87
N VAL A 57 20.09 -28.06 -19.96
CA VAL A 57 20.45 -28.58 -18.63
C VAL A 57 20.52 -30.11 -18.66
N LEU A 58 21.45 -30.73 -17.90
CA LEU A 58 21.23 -32.04 -17.21
C LEU A 58 22.29 -32.27 -16.09
N PRO A 59 21.98 -33.02 -15.01
CA PRO A 59 22.78 -33.08 -13.77
C PRO A 59 23.52 -34.42 -13.58
N SER A 60 24.45 -34.52 -12.60
CA SER A 60 24.63 -35.71 -11.75
C SER A 60 25.64 -35.49 -10.60
N ALA A 61 25.58 -36.38 -9.62
CA ALA A 61 25.97 -36.24 -8.20
C ALA A 61 27.33 -36.86 -7.78
N THR A 62 27.71 -36.60 -6.50
CA THR A 62 28.19 -37.57 -5.47
C THR A 62 29.61 -37.39 -4.84
N THR A 63 29.58 -37.05 -3.52
CA THR A 63 30.42 -37.36 -2.31
C THR A 63 31.91 -36.99 -2.11
N ALA A 64 32.17 -36.17 -1.06
CA ALA A 64 32.92 -36.33 0.23
C ALA A 64 34.30 -37.06 0.31
N PRO A 65 35.18 -36.87 1.34
CA PRO A 65 34.96 -36.28 2.69
C PRO A 65 36.09 -35.38 3.33
N ASP A 66 35.77 -34.87 4.54
CA ASP A 66 36.57 -34.48 5.72
C ASP A 66 37.64 -33.37 5.73
N SER A 67 37.44 -32.37 6.61
CA SER A 67 38.35 -32.12 7.74
C SER A 67 37.72 -31.19 8.78
N SER A 68 37.65 -31.66 10.03
CA SER A 68 37.15 -30.93 11.20
C SER A 68 38.28 -30.19 11.94
N THR A 69 38.10 -28.90 12.21
CA THR A 69 38.92 -28.15 13.18
C THR A 69 38.01 -27.60 14.28
N PRO A 70 38.34 -27.79 15.57
CA PRO A 70 37.56 -27.23 16.66
C PRO A 70 37.98 -25.78 16.90
N VAL A 71 37.05 -24.83 16.83
CA VAL A 71 37.27 -23.46 17.30
C VAL A 71 36.37 -23.20 18.50
N SER A 72 37.02 -22.82 19.59
CA SER A 72 36.48 -22.54 20.92
C SER A 72 35.33 -21.52 20.87
N PRO A 73 34.22 -21.70 21.62
CA PRO A 73 33.23 -20.66 21.78
C PRO A 73 33.77 -19.62 22.77
N THR A 74 34.22 -18.49 22.27
CA THR A 74 34.27 -17.25 23.06
C THR A 74 32.81 -16.81 23.22
N LEU A 75 32.30 -16.85 24.45
CA LEU A 75 31.01 -16.28 24.80
C LEU A 75 31.14 -14.75 24.76
N GLU A 76 30.94 -14.17 23.58
CA GLU A 76 30.53 -12.77 23.49
C GLU A 76 29.04 -12.73 23.81
N GLU A 77 28.68 -12.26 25.00
CA GLU A 77 27.32 -11.83 25.31
C GLU A 77 27.01 -10.59 24.45
N THR A 78 26.66 -10.81 23.19
CA THR A 78 25.88 -9.84 22.42
C THR A 78 24.47 -9.93 22.96
N SER A 79 24.11 -9.02 23.87
CA SER A 79 22.72 -8.77 24.25
C SER A 79 21.97 -8.26 23.02
N THR A 80 21.51 -9.19 22.19
CA THR A 80 20.57 -8.96 21.10
C THR A 80 19.25 -8.62 21.78
N ILE A 81 18.83 -7.35 21.70
CA ILE A 81 17.43 -7.02 21.98
C ILE A 81 16.63 -7.81 20.95
N GLN A 82 15.83 -8.77 21.42
CA GLN A 82 14.97 -9.56 20.55
C GLN A 82 13.85 -8.64 20.06
N GLN A 83 14.03 -8.11 18.85
CA GLN A 83 13.05 -7.24 18.21
C GLN A 83 11.77 -8.05 17.92
N MET A 84 10.61 -7.50 18.29
CA MET A 84 9.33 -8.13 18.02
C MET A 84 8.99 -7.96 16.53
N GLU A 85 8.46 -9.00 15.90
CA GLU A 85 8.09 -8.97 14.48
C GLU A 85 6.57 -9.18 14.30
N ARG A 86 5.95 -8.42 13.38
CA ARG A 86 4.57 -8.60 12.93
C ARG A 86 4.42 -9.96 12.25
N SER A 87 3.29 -10.61 12.50
CA SER A 87 2.95 -11.87 11.85
C SER A 87 2.43 -11.72 10.42
N ALA A 88 2.10 -10.49 10.00
CA ALA A 88 1.70 -10.18 8.64
C ALA A 88 2.93 -10.15 7.69
N GLN A 89 2.71 -9.82 6.41
CA GLN A 89 3.76 -9.83 5.39
C GLN A 89 4.91 -8.87 5.73
N HIS A 90 6.15 -9.29 5.48
CA HIS A 90 7.33 -8.42 5.46
C HIS A 90 7.71 -8.08 4.03
N VAL A 91 8.01 -6.81 3.79
CA VAL A 91 8.54 -6.31 2.52
C VAL A 91 9.86 -5.58 2.76
N MET A 92 10.76 -5.69 1.80
CA MET A 92 12.06 -5.03 1.81
C MET A 92 12.07 -3.88 0.81
N ALA A 93 12.52 -2.71 1.25
CA ALA A 93 13.06 -1.67 0.38
C ALA A 93 14.56 -1.88 0.26
N LYS A 94 15.08 -2.01 -0.97
CA LYS A 94 16.51 -2.16 -1.21
C LYS A 94 17.21 -0.81 -1.31
N TYR A 95 18.40 -0.68 -0.76
CA TYR A 95 19.20 0.53 -0.82
C TYR A 95 19.64 0.82 -2.26
N LEU A 96 19.43 2.06 -2.71
CA LEU A 96 19.67 2.51 -4.07
C LEU A 96 20.83 3.50 -4.11
N SER A 97 22.03 2.99 -4.38
CA SER A 97 23.23 3.84 -4.59
C SER A 97 23.11 4.77 -5.81
N LYS A 98 22.19 4.47 -6.74
CA LYS A 98 21.81 5.34 -7.85
C LYS A 98 20.31 5.60 -7.76
N LYS A 99 19.94 6.88 -7.68
CA LYS A 99 18.53 7.30 -7.64
C LYS A 99 17.79 6.85 -8.91
N PRO A 100 16.58 6.28 -8.78
CA PRO A 100 15.73 5.96 -9.93
C PRO A 100 15.42 7.18 -10.78
N VAL A 101 15.26 6.96 -12.08
CA VAL A 101 14.67 7.93 -13.00
C VAL A 101 13.16 7.85 -12.83
N MET A 102 12.53 8.96 -12.43
CA MET A 102 11.07 9.01 -12.23
C MET A 102 10.39 9.20 -13.60
N ASP A 103 10.10 8.12 -14.31
CA ASP A 103 9.49 8.13 -15.65
C ASP A 103 8.34 7.12 -15.83
N GLY A 104 8.03 6.34 -14.78
CA GLY A 104 6.99 5.33 -14.79
C GLY A 104 7.45 3.96 -15.33
N ASP A 105 8.72 3.80 -15.71
CA ASP A 105 9.33 2.51 -16.06
C ASP A 105 10.21 1.99 -14.93
N TRP A 106 9.98 0.75 -14.50
CA TRP A 106 10.79 0.13 -13.46
C TRP A 106 12.16 -0.34 -13.95
N GLY A 107 12.49 -0.19 -15.23
CA GLY A 107 13.64 -0.83 -15.88
C GLY A 107 14.98 -0.61 -15.18
N ASP A 108 15.20 0.56 -14.58
CA ASP A 108 16.47 0.95 -13.95
C ASP A 108 16.63 0.46 -12.49
N TRP A 109 15.55 0.04 -11.83
CA TRP A 109 15.60 -0.43 -10.43
C TRP A 109 14.91 -1.79 -10.17
N LYS A 110 14.16 -2.35 -11.11
CA LYS A 110 13.50 -3.67 -10.97
C LYS A 110 14.48 -4.82 -10.70
N GLN A 111 15.68 -4.77 -11.28
CA GLN A 111 16.68 -5.83 -11.10
C GLN A 111 17.32 -5.82 -9.70
N ASN A 112 17.23 -4.68 -9.01
CA ASN A 112 17.82 -4.45 -7.70
C ASN A 112 16.76 -4.38 -6.59
N THR A 113 15.49 -4.66 -6.92
CA THR A 113 14.36 -4.59 -5.99
C THR A 113 13.54 -5.86 -6.06
N ILE A 114 12.63 -6.01 -5.10
CA ILE A 114 11.69 -7.14 -5.04
C ILE A 114 10.30 -6.59 -5.37
N ALA A 115 9.61 -7.25 -6.29
CA ALA A 115 8.23 -6.91 -6.62
C ALA A 115 7.27 -7.74 -5.75
N TYR A 116 6.37 -7.02 -5.07
CA TYR A 116 5.38 -7.57 -4.16
C TYR A 116 3.98 -7.42 -4.76
N PRO A 117 3.11 -8.42 -4.58
CA PRO A 117 1.75 -8.35 -5.06
C PRO A 117 0.82 -7.62 -4.08
N ALA A 118 -0.25 -7.03 -4.61
CA ALA A 118 -1.38 -6.48 -3.87
C ALA A 118 -2.68 -6.87 -4.59
N TYR A 119 -3.28 -7.98 -4.16
CA TYR A 119 -4.51 -8.55 -4.73
C TYR A 119 -5.57 -8.85 -3.67
N TYR A 120 -5.28 -8.61 -2.38
CA TYR A 120 -6.28 -8.85 -1.34
C TYR A 120 -7.31 -7.73 -1.38
N ILE A 121 -8.54 -8.05 -1.78
CA ILE A 121 -9.64 -7.11 -1.71
C ILE A 121 -10.02 -6.91 -0.24
N VAL A 122 -9.85 -5.68 0.25
CA VAL A 122 -10.08 -5.30 1.65
C VAL A 122 -11.23 -4.30 1.83
N TYR A 123 -11.80 -3.83 0.72
CA TYR A 123 -13.07 -3.10 0.67
C TYR A 123 -13.72 -3.33 -0.69
N GLY A 124 -15.05 -3.40 -0.74
CA GLY A 124 -15.77 -3.39 -2.00
C GLY A 124 -15.76 -4.71 -2.78
N LEU A 125 -15.64 -5.86 -2.10
CA LEU A 125 -15.58 -7.17 -2.77
C LEU A 125 -16.76 -7.45 -3.70
N LYS A 126 -17.94 -6.89 -3.39
CA LYS A 126 -19.14 -7.04 -4.23
C LYS A 126 -19.13 -6.20 -5.51
N ASP A 127 -18.26 -5.19 -5.56
CA ASP A 127 -18.10 -4.26 -6.66
C ASP A 127 -16.82 -4.57 -7.46
N TRP A 128 -16.02 -5.56 -7.03
CA TRP A 128 -14.85 -6.09 -7.72
C TRP A 128 -15.23 -7.33 -8.53
N ASP A 129 -14.98 -7.31 -9.85
CA ASP A 129 -15.36 -8.40 -10.75
C ASP A 129 -14.27 -9.50 -10.89
N ASP A 130 -13.07 -9.15 -11.39
CA ASP A 130 -11.94 -10.06 -11.55
C ASP A 130 -10.56 -9.37 -11.50
N ASP A 131 -9.47 -10.06 -11.83
CA ASP A 131 -8.12 -9.47 -11.76
C ASP A 131 -7.89 -8.33 -12.78
N SER A 132 -8.83 -8.11 -13.70
CA SER A 132 -8.84 -6.97 -14.62
C SER A 132 -9.39 -5.72 -13.95
N ASP A 133 -10.42 -5.91 -13.11
CA ASP A 133 -11.08 -4.89 -12.26
C ASP A 133 -10.07 -4.13 -11.44
N LEU A 134 -9.37 -4.86 -10.58
CA LEU A 134 -8.27 -4.28 -9.83
C LEU A 134 -7.26 -5.34 -9.40
N GLU A 135 -6.03 -5.20 -9.86
CA GLU A 135 -4.86 -5.91 -9.34
C GLU A 135 -3.63 -5.00 -9.37
N ALA A 136 -2.84 -5.01 -8.30
CA ALA A 136 -1.64 -4.18 -8.21
C ALA A 136 -0.39 -4.97 -7.84
N SER A 137 0.76 -4.40 -8.20
CA SER A 137 2.07 -4.80 -7.69
C SER A 137 2.93 -3.58 -7.43
N PHE A 138 3.87 -3.71 -6.51
CA PHE A 138 4.74 -2.62 -6.14
C PHE A 138 6.18 -3.09 -5.89
N ILE A 139 7.12 -2.17 -6.09
CA ILE A 139 8.53 -2.30 -5.72
C ILE A 139 8.89 -1.17 -4.76
N LEU A 140 9.82 -1.45 -3.86
CA LEU A 140 10.31 -0.48 -2.89
C LEU A 140 11.83 -0.36 -2.99
N GLY A 141 12.32 0.86 -2.82
CA GLY A 141 13.73 1.15 -2.66
C GLY A 141 13.93 2.38 -1.79
N TRP A 142 15.13 2.57 -1.28
CA TRP A 142 15.42 3.71 -0.42
C TRP A 142 16.83 4.24 -0.61
N ASP A 143 17.03 5.50 -0.26
CA ASP A 143 18.35 6.09 -0.03
C ASP A 143 18.27 6.99 1.23
N GLU A 144 19.34 7.71 1.56
CA GLU A 144 19.38 8.56 2.76
C GLU A 144 18.38 9.73 2.70
N SER A 145 17.81 10.04 1.53
CA SER A 145 16.92 11.18 1.30
C SER A 145 15.46 10.76 1.11
N PHE A 146 15.20 9.61 0.49
CA PHE A 146 13.87 9.23 0.03
C PHE A 146 13.55 7.75 0.25
N LEU A 147 12.26 7.50 0.50
CA LEU A 147 11.59 6.25 0.18
C LEU A 147 11.05 6.33 -1.26
N TYR A 148 11.34 5.32 -2.06
CA TYR A 148 10.87 5.19 -3.44
C TYR A 148 9.84 4.07 -3.53
N VAL A 149 8.71 4.36 -4.18
CA VAL A 149 7.62 3.40 -4.40
C VAL A 149 7.29 3.35 -5.89
N GLY A 150 7.54 2.21 -6.52
CA GLY A 150 7.12 1.95 -7.89
C GLY A 150 5.86 1.10 -7.87
N VAL A 151 4.85 1.48 -8.65
CA VAL A 151 3.52 0.85 -8.66
C VAL A 151 3.13 0.51 -10.08
N LYS A 152 2.50 -0.66 -10.25
CA LYS A 152 1.79 -1.08 -11.45
C LYS A 152 0.40 -1.50 -11.05
N VAL A 153 -0.58 -0.98 -11.76
CA VAL A 153 -2.00 -1.30 -11.55
C VAL A 153 -2.59 -1.77 -12.87
N LYS A 154 -3.35 -2.85 -12.79
CA LYS A 154 -4.29 -3.33 -13.79
C LYS A 154 -5.69 -2.93 -13.33
N ASP A 155 -6.37 -2.23 -14.21
CA ASP A 155 -7.64 -1.52 -14.00
C ASP A 155 -8.20 -1.24 -15.40
N GLU A 156 -9.45 -1.64 -15.67
CA GLU A 156 -10.11 -1.41 -16.96
C GLU A 156 -10.49 0.03 -17.24
N GLU A 157 -10.80 0.83 -16.22
CA GLU A 157 -11.38 2.16 -16.35
C GLU A 157 -10.84 3.11 -15.28
N TYR A 158 -9.74 3.78 -15.64
CA TYR A 158 -9.17 4.83 -14.81
C TYR A 158 -10.13 6.04 -14.63
N VAL A 159 -10.76 6.19 -13.45
CA VAL A 159 -11.48 7.37 -12.96
C VAL A 159 -10.91 7.93 -11.66
N GLN A 160 -9.95 8.85 -11.81
CA GLN A 160 -9.47 9.71 -10.73
C GLN A 160 -9.95 11.16 -10.87
N ASN A 161 -11.17 11.45 -10.42
CA ASN A 161 -11.75 12.81 -10.36
C ASN A 161 -11.76 13.44 -8.95
N ALA A 162 -11.43 12.64 -7.93
CA ALA A 162 -11.36 13.05 -6.54
C ALA A 162 -10.11 13.92 -6.27
N SER A 163 -10.07 14.54 -5.08
CA SER A 163 -8.95 15.39 -4.64
C SER A 163 -9.01 15.64 -3.14
N GLY A 164 -7.91 16.10 -2.56
CA GLY A 164 -7.80 16.47 -1.16
C GLY A 164 -8.12 15.31 -0.22
N GLU A 165 -8.89 15.58 0.82
CA GLU A 165 -9.29 14.57 1.81
C GLU A 165 -10.11 13.41 1.21
N LEU A 166 -10.71 13.62 0.03
CA LEU A 166 -11.52 12.63 -0.68
C LEU A 166 -10.72 11.83 -1.72
N LEU A 167 -9.40 12.04 -1.84
CA LEU A 167 -8.57 11.45 -2.88
C LEU A 167 -8.73 9.92 -3.03
N PHE A 168 -9.01 9.21 -1.93
CA PHE A 168 -9.27 7.77 -1.88
C PHE A 168 -10.54 7.31 -2.62
N LYS A 169 -11.40 8.24 -3.05
CA LYS A 169 -12.65 7.98 -3.78
C LYS A 169 -12.49 8.02 -5.31
N GLY A 170 -11.28 7.75 -5.78
CA GLY A 170 -10.93 7.54 -7.18
C GLY A 170 -9.63 6.75 -7.22
N ASP A 171 -9.13 6.46 -8.41
CA ASP A 171 -7.95 5.59 -8.50
C ASP A 171 -6.74 6.24 -7.87
N SER A 172 -6.25 5.61 -6.82
CA SER A 172 -5.23 6.21 -5.98
C SER A 172 -4.43 5.15 -5.25
N VAL A 173 -3.16 5.47 -5.04
CA VAL A 173 -2.25 4.67 -4.23
C VAL A 173 -2.31 5.16 -2.79
N GLU A 174 -2.29 4.23 -1.85
CA GLU A 174 -2.31 4.51 -0.42
C GLU A 174 -1.17 3.75 0.30
N LEU A 175 -0.49 4.44 1.20
CA LEU A 175 0.49 3.85 2.12
C LEU A 175 0.08 4.09 3.56
N LEU A 176 0.11 3.03 4.37
CA LEU A 176 0.12 3.13 5.83
C LEU A 176 1.54 2.86 6.32
N ILE A 177 2.08 3.73 7.17
CA ILE A 177 3.44 3.59 7.70
C ILE A 177 3.44 3.91 9.19
N ASP A 178 3.85 2.96 10.01
CA ASP A 178 4.13 3.15 11.44
C ASP A 178 5.64 3.36 11.59
N THR A 179 6.01 4.54 12.10
CA THR A 179 7.42 4.98 12.17
C THR A 179 8.11 4.70 13.50
N ASP A 180 7.39 4.23 14.52
CA ASP A 180 7.94 3.77 15.81
C ASP A 180 7.42 2.36 16.17
N LEU A 181 7.43 1.48 15.17
CA LEU A 181 6.94 0.10 15.27
C LEU A 181 7.37 -0.64 16.55
N GLN A 182 8.60 -0.43 17.01
CA GLN A 182 9.07 -1.09 18.23
C GLN A 182 8.68 -0.37 19.52
N GLY A 183 8.57 0.96 19.49
CA GLY A 183 8.20 1.78 20.64
C GLY A 183 6.79 1.50 21.11
N ASP A 184 5.87 1.20 20.20
CA ASP A 184 4.46 0.98 20.51
C ASP A 184 3.86 -0.29 19.88
N PHE A 185 4.68 -1.29 19.54
CA PHE A 185 4.33 -2.53 18.84
C PHE A 185 2.94 -3.14 19.15
N SER A 186 2.44 -3.08 20.39
CA SER A 186 1.12 -3.62 20.76
C SER A 186 -0.06 -2.64 20.66
N SER A 187 0.16 -1.41 20.18
CA SER A 187 -0.85 -0.36 20.07
C SER A 187 -1.85 -0.67 18.97
N THR A 188 -3.13 -0.70 19.34
CA THR A 188 -4.25 -1.02 18.43
C THR A 188 -4.98 0.23 17.93
N SER A 189 -4.35 1.39 18.07
CA SER A 189 -4.94 2.69 17.72
C SER A 189 -3.89 3.60 17.13
N LEU A 190 -4.29 4.34 16.10
CA LEU A 190 -3.42 5.31 15.45
C LEU A 190 -2.91 6.37 16.42
N ASN A 191 -1.64 6.72 16.28
CA ASN A 191 -0.96 7.74 17.05
C ASN A 191 -0.13 8.68 16.12
N GLY A 192 0.70 9.57 16.68
CA GLY A 192 1.43 10.60 15.93
C GLY A 192 2.57 10.11 15.02
N ASP A 193 2.99 8.85 15.20
CA ASP A 193 3.99 8.12 14.40
C ASP A 193 3.36 7.25 13.28
N ASP A 194 2.03 7.18 13.25
CA ASP A 194 1.25 6.44 12.26
C ASP A 194 0.80 7.35 11.12
N PHE A 195 1.24 7.02 9.92
CA PHE A 195 1.01 7.80 8.72
C PHE A 195 0.04 7.11 7.79
N GLN A 196 -0.90 7.89 7.23
CA GLN A 196 -1.70 7.50 6.07
C GLN A 196 -1.45 8.52 4.97
N LEU A 197 -0.86 8.05 3.87
CA LEU A 197 -0.48 8.84 2.71
C LEU A 197 -1.28 8.40 1.48
N GLY A 198 -1.72 9.34 0.67
CA GLY A 198 -2.43 9.08 -0.58
C GLY A 198 -1.81 9.79 -1.76
N PHE A 199 -1.83 9.13 -2.91
CA PHE A 199 -1.23 9.62 -4.13
C PHE A 199 -2.20 9.41 -5.31
N SER A 200 -2.58 10.50 -5.94
CA SER A 200 -3.36 10.51 -7.18
C SER A 200 -2.39 10.42 -8.36
N PRO A 201 -2.53 9.41 -9.24
CA PRO A 201 -1.74 9.32 -10.47
C PRO A 201 -2.05 10.45 -11.47
N GLY A 202 -3.11 11.21 -11.28
CA GLY A 202 -3.46 12.37 -12.11
C GLY A 202 -4.96 12.57 -12.25
N LYS A 203 -5.40 13.82 -12.08
CA LYS A 203 -6.83 14.16 -12.21
C LYS A 203 -7.35 13.95 -13.64
N GLY A 204 -8.41 13.16 -13.77
CA GLY A 204 -9.11 12.82 -15.01
C GLY A 204 -8.34 11.89 -15.94
N THR A 205 -7.01 12.02 -16.02
CA THR A 205 -6.12 11.09 -16.73
C THR A 205 -4.79 11.00 -15.97
N THR A 206 -4.01 9.95 -16.21
CA THR A 206 -2.65 9.81 -15.66
C THR A 206 -1.69 10.92 -16.09
N SER A 207 -1.99 11.67 -17.17
CA SER A 207 -1.21 12.87 -17.54
C SER A 207 -1.66 14.14 -16.82
N GLY A 208 -2.78 14.09 -16.11
CA GLY A 208 -3.39 15.19 -15.38
C GLY A 208 -2.59 15.68 -14.18
N LYS A 209 -3.16 16.61 -13.42
CA LYS A 209 -2.54 17.12 -12.19
C LYS A 209 -2.46 15.99 -11.16
N ARG A 210 -1.25 15.58 -10.79
CA ARG A 210 -1.03 14.65 -9.67
C ARG A 210 -1.22 15.35 -8.35
N GLU A 211 -1.55 14.57 -7.33
CA GLU A 211 -1.77 15.06 -5.98
C GLU A 211 -1.22 14.06 -4.97
N ALA A 212 -0.69 14.58 -3.87
CA ALA A 212 -0.34 13.80 -2.69
C ALA A 212 -1.00 14.44 -1.46
N TYR A 213 -1.56 13.60 -0.58
CA TYR A 213 -2.30 14.00 0.60
C TYR A 213 -1.88 13.18 1.83
N LEU A 214 -1.80 13.83 2.99
CA LEU A 214 -1.53 13.23 4.29
C LEU A 214 -2.82 13.26 5.10
N TRP A 215 -3.37 12.09 5.47
CA TRP A 215 -4.57 11.98 6.31
C TRP A 215 -4.22 11.81 7.79
N PHE A 216 -3.26 10.94 8.08
CA PHE A 216 -2.73 10.72 9.43
C PHE A 216 -1.23 11.00 9.49
N PRO A 217 -0.74 11.53 10.62
CA PRO A 217 -1.51 11.84 11.83
C PRO A 217 -2.38 13.12 11.67
N ALA A 218 -3.53 13.15 12.34
CA ALA A 218 -4.61 14.10 12.05
C ALA A 218 -4.22 15.56 12.27
N GLU A 219 -3.31 15.85 13.21
CA GLU A 219 -2.79 17.20 13.47
C GLU A 219 -1.90 17.75 12.36
N ARG A 220 -1.47 16.90 11.42
CA ARG A 220 -0.69 17.26 10.23
C ARG A 220 -1.47 17.08 8.93
N GLN A 221 -2.76 16.74 9.00
CA GLN A 221 -3.58 16.48 7.83
C GLN A 221 -3.51 17.63 6.81
N GLY A 222 -3.32 17.28 5.53
CA GLY A 222 -3.30 18.26 4.45
C GLY A 222 -2.59 17.79 3.18
N SER A 223 -2.53 18.69 2.19
CA SER A 223 -1.79 18.42 0.96
C SER A 223 -0.29 18.43 1.22
N ILE A 224 0.40 17.43 0.65
CA ILE A 224 1.85 17.30 0.63
C ILE A 224 2.39 17.27 -0.81
N SER A 225 1.58 17.75 -1.77
CA SER A 225 1.88 17.69 -3.20
C SER A 225 3.15 18.46 -3.61
N ASP A 226 3.53 19.47 -2.84
CA ASP A 226 4.78 20.23 -3.07
C ASP A 226 6.01 19.59 -2.41
N GLN A 227 5.82 18.51 -1.65
CA GLN A 227 6.88 17.82 -0.90
C GLN A 227 7.24 16.45 -1.52
N VAL A 228 6.32 15.85 -2.27
CA VAL A 228 6.45 14.51 -2.86
C VAL A 228 6.41 14.61 -4.37
N ASP A 229 7.28 13.89 -5.05
CA ASP A 229 7.18 13.74 -6.51
C ASP A 229 6.36 12.50 -6.85
N VAL A 230 5.36 12.68 -7.70
CA VAL A 230 4.53 11.61 -8.27
C VAL A 230 4.63 11.69 -9.78
N VAL A 231 5.11 10.63 -10.41
CA VAL A 231 5.13 10.45 -11.86
C VAL A 231 4.24 9.29 -12.23
N SER A 232 3.58 9.38 -13.37
CA SER A 232 2.58 8.41 -13.79
C SER A 232 2.48 8.35 -15.31
N ILE A 233 2.31 7.13 -15.81
CA ILE A 233 2.09 6.83 -17.22
C ILE A 233 1.01 5.75 -17.34
N SER A 234 0.27 5.76 -18.45
CA SER A 234 -0.64 4.66 -18.79
C SER A 234 -0.18 3.98 -20.07
N THR A 235 -0.33 2.66 -20.15
CA THR A 235 -0.03 1.87 -21.34
C THR A 235 -0.90 0.62 -21.34
N LEU A 236 -1.77 0.49 -22.35
CA LEU A 236 -2.53 -0.74 -22.66
C LEU A 236 -3.33 -1.32 -21.47
N GLY A 237 -4.21 -0.54 -20.85
CA GLY A 237 -5.04 -1.01 -19.72
C GLY A 237 -4.26 -1.25 -18.42
N LEU A 238 -3.05 -0.70 -18.34
CA LEU A 238 -2.27 -0.61 -17.12
C LEU A 238 -1.91 0.86 -16.89
N TYR A 239 -1.82 1.26 -15.64
CA TYR A 239 -1.10 2.47 -15.27
C TYR A 239 0.03 2.16 -14.31
N ARG A 240 1.04 3.03 -14.36
CA ARG A 240 2.23 2.96 -13.52
C ARG A 240 2.38 4.26 -12.79
N VAL A 241 2.86 4.16 -11.57
CA VAL A 241 3.13 5.30 -10.70
C VAL A 241 4.52 5.11 -10.11
N GLU A 242 5.31 6.17 -10.08
CA GLU A 242 6.52 6.23 -9.28
C GLU A 242 6.40 7.40 -8.32
N ILE A 243 6.65 7.11 -7.05
CA ILE A 243 6.51 8.05 -5.95
C ILE A 243 7.85 8.15 -5.25
N ARG A 244 8.31 9.39 -5.05
CA ARG A 244 9.52 9.70 -4.28
C ARG A 244 9.13 10.52 -3.06
N ILE A 245 9.21 9.89 -1.88
CA ILE A 245 8.76 10.46 -0.60
C ILE A 245 9.99 10.84 0.22
N PRO A 246 10.23 12.13 0.51
CA PRO A 246 11.31 12.51 1.41
C PRO A 246 11.07 11.96 2.82
N TRP A 247 12.12 11.44 3.47
CA TRP A 247 12.00 10.94 4.85
C TRP A 247 11.52 11.99 5.85
N SER A 248 11.72 13.28 5.55
CA SER A 248 11.20 14.39 6.36
C SER A 248 9.67 14.45 6.40
N VAL A 249 8.95 13.92 5.40
CA VAL A 249 7.49 13.76 5.44
C VAL A 249 7.11 12.83 6.60
N LEU A 250 7.87 11.74 6.75
CA LEU A 250 7.72 10.73 7.79
C LEU A 250 8.40 11.09 9.13
N GLN A 251 9.09 12.24 9.20
CA GLN A 251 9.79 12.72 10.40
C GLN A 251 10.83 11.75 11.00
N ILE A 252 11.39 10.86 10.17
CA ILE A 252 12.43 9.91 10.58
C ILE A 252 13.73 10.15 9.81
N THR A 253 14.82 9.61 10.34
CA THR A 253 16.11 9.49 9.63
C THR A 253 16.34 8.03 9.32
N PRO A 254 16.40 7.62 8.04
CA PRO A 254 16.53 6.22 7.68
C PRO A 254 17.91 5.67 8.09
N HIS A 255 17.96 4.37 8.33
CA HIS A 255 19.21 3.62 8.44
C HIS A 255 18.98 2.18 8.00
N GLU A 256 20.05 1.52 7.56
CA GLU A 256 20.03 0.09 7.21
C GLU A 256 19.55 -0.75 8.40
N GLY A 257 18.65 -1.69 8.14
CA GLY A 257 18.00 -2.53 9.13
C GLY A 257 16.80 -1.89 9.85
N MET A 258 16.47 -0.62 9.59
CA MET A 258 15.28 0.03 10.16
C MET A 258 14.02 -0.75 9.77
N ARG A 259 13.13 -0.97 10.76
CA ARG A 259 11.82 -1.61 10.59
C ARG A 259 10.70 -0.63 10.87
N LEU A 260 9.73 -0.58 9.97
CA LEU A 260 8.54 0.28 10.03
C LEU A 260 7.30 -0.62 9.88
N GLY A 261 6.18 -0.29 10.50
CA GLY A 261 4.92 -0.93 10.13
C GLY A 261 4.52 -0.46 8.73
N PHE A 262 3.94 -1.34 7.90
CA PHE A 262 3.71 -1.02 6.49
C PHE A 262 2.48 -1.69 5.91
N VAL A 263 1.72 -0.92 5.13
CA VAL A 263 0.69 -1.41 4.21
C VAL A 263 0.73 -0.62 2.92
N PHE A 264 0.59 -1.32 1.79
CA PHE A 264 0.33 -0.76 0.48
C PHE A 264 -1.10 -1.10 0.04
N SER A 265 -1.81 -0.14 -0.54
CA SER A 265 -3.13 -0.37 -1.13
C SER A 265 -3.36 0.49 -2.39
N VAL A 266 -4.31 0.07 -3.22
CA VAL A 266 -4.80 0.83 -4.38
C VAL A 266 -6.32 0.87 -4.31
N SER A 267 -6.87 2.09 -4.28
CA SER A 267 -8.31 2.34 -4.39
C SER A 267 -8.71 2.43 -5.84
N ASP A 268 -9.97 2.11 -6.09
CA ASP A 268 -10.53 1.98 -7.43
C ASP A 268 -11.90 2.65 -7.57
N ASN A 269 -12.16 3.16 -8.77
CA ASN A 269 -13.41 3.73 -9.22
C ASN A 269 -13.49 3.66 -10.75
N ASP A 270 -14.56 3.06 -11.27
CA ASP A 270 -14.93 3.03 -12.68
C ASP A 270 -16.09 3.99 -13.01
N ASP A 271 -16.76 4.55 -12.00
CA ASP A 271 -17.86 5.49 -12.23
C ASP A 271 -17.33 6.89 -12.55
N ALA A 272 -17.15 7.14 -13.85
CA ALA A 272 -16.75 8.43 -14.41
C ALA A 272 -17.64 9.62 -13.99
N THR A 273 -18.84 9.35 -13.48
CA THR A 273 -19.82 10.36 -13.07
C THR A 273 -19.88 10.60 -11.57
N ALA A 274 -19.20 9.77 -10.77
CA ALA A 274 -19.20 9.84 -9.32
C ALA A 274 -17.79 9.97 -8.72
N ILE A 275 -17.76 10.42 -7.47
CA ILE A 275 -16.57 10.35 -6.62
C ILE A 275 -16.91 9.32 -5.54
N VAL A 276 -16.55 8.07 -5.80
CA VAL A 276 -16.86 6.90 -4.98
C VAL A 276 -15.66 5.97 -4.99
N GLN A 277 -15.39 5.32 -3.87
CA GLN A 277 -14.46 4.19 -3.83
C GLN A 277 -15.31 2.94 -4.08
N GLN A 278 -15.08 2.25 -5.18
CA GLN A 278 -15.75 0.99 -5.50
C GLN A 278 -15.07 -0.15 -4.77
N SER A 279 -13.78 -0.35 -5.04
CA SER A 279 -12.99 -1.40 -4.42
C SER A 279 -11.63 -0.89 -3.90
N LEU A 280 -10.93 -1.76 -3.17
CA LEU A 280 -9.60 -1.50 -2.62
C LEU A 280 -8.83 -2.82 -2.52
N VAL A 281 -7.72 -2.93 -3.24
CA VAL A 281 -6.77 -4.04 -3.07
C VAL A 281 -5.61 -3.63 -2.16
N SER A 282 -5.08 -4.60 -1.41
CA SER A 282 -3.94 -4.42 -0.52
C SER A 282 -2.96 -5.58 -0.60
N ASN A 283 -1.72 -5.34 -0.17
CA ASN A 283 -0.74 -6.40 0.04
C ASN A 283 -1.04 -7.24 1.30
N ILE A 284 -1.88 -6.75 2.22
CA ILE A 284 -2.20 -7.43 3.48
C ILE A 284 -3.70 -7.64 3.62
N ALA A 285 -4.12 -8.91 3.67
CA ALA A 285 -5.53 -9.30 3.81
C ALA A 285 -6.17 -8.85 5.13
N SER A 286 -5.40 -8.84 6.22
CA SER A 286 -5.88 -8.51 7.56
C SER A 286 -5.95 -7.02 7.84
N ARG A 287 -5.59 -6.18 6.86
CA ARG A 287 -5.43 -4.74 7.02
C ARG A 287 -6.66 -4.12 7.67
N LYS A 288 -6.41 -3.37 8.74
CA LYS A 288 -7.35 -2.38 9.29
C LYS A 288 -6.63 -1.05 9.41
N LEU A 289 -7.18 -0.01 8.78
CA LEU A 289 -6.59 1.32 8.81
C LEU A 289 -6.38 1.83 10.24
N THR A 290 -7.33 1.59 11.13
CA THR A 290 -7.28 2.17 12.49
C THR A 290 -6.51 1.33 13.51
N ASP A 291 -5.95 0.19 13.11
CA ASP A 291 -5.29 -0.77 14.01
C ASP A 291 -3.91 -1.18 13.41
N PRO A 292 -2.83 -0.47 13.78
CA PRO A 292 -1.47 -0.75 13.30
C PRO A 292 -0.98 -2.17 13.59
N THR A 293 -1.56 -2.87 14.58
CA THR A 293 -1.17 -4.27 14.84
C THR A 293 -1.51 -5.24 13.72
N THR A 294 -2.39 -4.82 12.80
CA THR A 294 -2.77 -5.59 11.62
C THR A 294 -1.87 -5.36 10.42
N TRP A 295 -0.96 -4.39 10.50
CA TRP A 295 -0.06 -4.02 9.41
C TRP A 295 1.14 -4.98 9.34
N GLY A 296 1.80 -4.99 8.19
CA GLY A 296 3.02 -5.75 7.96
C GLY A 296 4.24 -4.94 8.36
N GLU A 297 5.39 -5.33 7.83
CA GLU A 297 6.64 -4.58 8.04
C GLU A 297 7.29 -4.18 6.74
N LEU A 298 7.87 -2.98 6.74
CA LEU A 298 8.87 -2.55 5.79
C LEU A 298 10.24 -2.58 6.47
N ILE A 299 11.18 -3.29 5.86
CA ILE A 299 12.58 -3.37 6.28
C ILE A 299 13.43 -2.60 5.26
N LEU A 300 14.27 -1.68 5.73
CA LEU A 300 15.27 -1.00 4.91
C LEU A 300 16.52 -1.87 4.83
N ASP A 301 16.76 -2.48 3.68
CA ASP A 301 17.90 -3.40 3.41
C ASP A 301 18.92 -2.77 2.47
#